data_AF-A0A2A4Q840-F1
#
_entry.id   AF-A0A2A4Q840-F1
#
_cell.length_a   1.000
_cell.length_b   1.000
_cell.length_c   1.000
_cell.angle_alpha   90.00
_cell.angle_beta   90.00
_cell.angle_gamma   90.00
#
_symmetry.space_group_name_H-M   'P 1'
#
loop_
_entity.id
_entity.type
_entity.pdbx_description
1 polymer ?
#
loop_
_entity_poly.entity_id
_entity_poly.type
_entity_poly.pdbx_seq_one_letter_code
_entity_poly.pdbx_strand_id
1 'polypeptide(L)'
;MYRFKLILISFIVFIVFTSVSNGSVLSKYSVMSDKDIIYEIFTKSIIPQAIYIYQDDADDLAYDGVDWRDVAKFYSSCVLREVSANATRLDLEIIHFVWVANRGRESRASKKVIKSIGSTQYTGAGDVVGGAEFDCVLEAIKYVDKMKT
;
A
#
# COMPACT_ATOMS: atom_id res chain seq x y z
N MET A 1 -49.57 40.26 -7.84
CA MET A 1 -49.19 38.94 -8.37
C MET A 1 -47.66 38.82 -8.32
N TYR A 2 -47.12 38.32 -7.20
CA TYR A 2 -45.67 38.15 -6.98
C TYR A 2 -45.29 36.69 -7.20
N ARG A 3 -44.84 36.33 -8.41
CA ARG A 3 -44.33 34.98 -8.71
C ARG A 3 -43.06 35.08 -9.55
N PHE A 4 -41.96 35.56 -8.98
CA PHE A 4 -40.64 35.51 -9.61
C PHE A 4 -39.47 35.60 -8.61
N LYS A 5 -39.55 34.91 -7.45
CA LYS A 5 -38.45 34.88 -6.44
C LYS A 5 -38.18 33.51 -5.81
N LEU A 6 -38.45 32.41 -6.52
CA LEU A 6 -38.33 31.06 -5.93
C LEU A 6 -37.53 30.05 -6.76
N ILE A 7 -36.65 30.52 -7.66
CA ILE A 7 -35.76 29.64 -8.45
C ILE A 7 -34.28 29.81 -8.07
N LEU A 8 -33.89 30.89 -7.38
CA LEU A 8 -32.46 31.16 -7.11
C LEU A 8 -31.91 30.49 -5.84
N ILE A 9 -32.77 30.00 -4.92
CA ILE A 9 -32.32 29.39 -3.66
C ILE A 9 -32.11 27.86 -3.82
N SER A 10 -32.72 27.24 -4.83
CA SER A 10 -32.60 25.78 -5.03
C SER A 10 -31.28 25.37 -5.69
N PHE A 11 -30.63 26.28 -6.44
CA PHE A 11 -29.35 25.97 -7.12
C PHE A 11 -28.14 26.03 -6.17
N ILE A 12 -28.20 26.86 -5.12
CA ILE A 12 -27.09 27.00 -4.16
C ILE A 12 -27.06 25.82 -3.17
N VAL A 13 -28.22 25.27 -2.79
CA VAL A 13 -28.29 24.10 -1.90
C VAL A 13 -27.79 22.83 -2.61
N PHE A 14 -27.91 22.74 -3.94
CA PHE A 14 -27.38 21.61 -4.71
C PHE A 14 -25.85 21.67 -4.89
N ILE A 15 -25.26 22.87 -4.91
CA ILE A 15 -23.79 23.04 -5.02
C ILE A 15 -23.10 22.90 -3.64
N VAL A 16 -23.82 23.09 -2.54
CA VAL A 16 -23.26 22.86 -1.18
C VAL A 16 -23.29 21.38 -0.77
N PHE A 17 -24.19 20.55 -1.33
CA PHE A 17 -24.26 19.12 -1.02
C PHE A 17 -23.37 18.19 -1.85
N THR A 18 -22.69 18.69 -2.89
CA THR A 18 -21.64 17.92 -3.58
C THR A 18 -20.24 18.18 -3.01
N SER A 19 -20.12 19.09 -2.02
CA SER A 19 -18.83 19.62 -1.58
C SER A 19 -18.38 19.16 -0.19
N VAL A 20 -19.13 18.29 0.51
CA VAL A 20 -18.72 17.79 1.83
C VAL A 20 -18.87 16.28 1.91
N SER A 21 -17.77 15.59 1.58
CA SER A 21 -17.27 14.34 2.21
C SER A 21 -16.48 13.41 1.27
N ASN A 22 -15.91 13.91 0.17
CA ASN A 22 -14.64 13.34 -0.32
C ASN A 22 -13.50 13.98 0.48
N GLY A 23 -13.44 13.68 1.78
CA GLY A 23 -12.20 13.88 2.52
C GLY A 23 -11.14 13.06 1.79
N SER A 24 -10.27 13.75 1.06
CA SER A 24 -9.20 13.13 0.30
C SER A 24 -8.45 12.19 1.24
N VAL A 25 -8.26 10.94 0.82
CA VAL A 25 -7.43 9.95 1.54
C VAL A 25 -6.06 10.56 1.92
N LEU A 26 -5.62 11.58 1.17
CA LEU A 26 -4.33 12.23 1.23
C LEU A 26 -4.21 13.32 2.30
N SER A 27 -5.31 13.79 2.92
CA SER A 27 -5.26 14.96 3.82
C SER A 27 -4.44 14.75 5.11
N LYS A 28 -4.18 13.50 5.49
CA LYS A 28 -3.35 13.14 6.66
C LYS A 28 -1.85 13.14 6.32
N TYR A 29 -1.49 12.97 5.06
CA TYR A 29 -0.10 12.72 4.66
C TYR A 29 0.70 14.00 4.38
N SER A 30 0.05 15.17 4.37
CA SER A 30 0.70 16.47 4.19
C SER A 30 1.81 16.79 5.21
N VAL A 31 1.84 16.08 6.35
CA VAL A 31 2.84 16.27 7.42
C VAL A 31 3.84 15.11 7.55
N MET A 32 3.66 13.99 6.83
CA MET A 32 4.56 12.83 6.88
C MET A 32 5.58 12.90 5.74
N SER A 33 6.86 12.68 6.01
CA SER A 33 7.87 12.58 4.93
C SER A 33 7.80 11.23 4.22
N ASP A 34 8.31 11.14 2.99
CA ASP A 34 8.32 9.88 2.20
C ASP A 34 9.04 8.78 2.97
N LYS A 35 10.13 9.15 3.66
CA LYS A 35 10.92 8.24 4.49
C LYS A 35 10.10 7.66 5.65
N ASP A 36 9.27 8.47 6.30
CA ASP A 36 8.43 8.01 7.40
C ASP A 36 7.35 7.04 6.91
N ILE A 37 6.73 7.36 5.77
CA ILE A 37 5.71 6.50 5.15
C ILE A 37 6.32 5.16 4.76
N ILE A 38 7.46 5.17 4.08
CA ILE A 38 8.20 3.97 3.67
C ILE A 38 8.58 3.13 4.91
N TYR A 39 9.10 3.77 5.96
CA TYR A 39 9.46 3.08 7.19
C TYR A 39 8.26 2.39 7.85
N GLU A 40 7.11 3.06 7.91
CA GLU A 40 5.88 2.45 8.45
C GLU A 40 5.38 1.29 7.59
N ILE A 41 5.39 1.42 6.25
CA ILE A 41 5.04 0.31 5.33
C ILE A 41 5.95 -0.89 5.59
N PHE A 42 7.25 -0.64 5.65
CA PHE A 42 8.26 -1.68 5.81
C PHE A 42 8.09 -2.45 7.13
N THR A 43 7.97 -1.71 8.24
CA THR A 43 7.94 -2.30 9.58
C THR A 43 6.60 -2.91 9.96
N LYS A 44 5.48 -2.39 9.44
CA LYS A 44 4.13 -2.83 9.84
C LYS A 44 3.43 -3.73 8.83
N SER A 45 3.92 -3.79 7.59
CA SER A 45 3.36 -4.64 6.53
C SER A 45 4.39 -5.67 6.03
N ILE A 46 5.47 -5.21 5.40
CA ILE A 46 6.39 -6.08 4.65
C ILE A 46 7.12 -7.07 5.56
N ILE A 47 7.83 -6.59 6.60
CA ILE A 47 8.59 -7.47 7.50
C ILE A 47 7.67 -8.52 8.17
N PRO A 48 6.54 -8.16 8.80
CA PRO A 48 5.65 -9.15 9.40
C PRO A 48 5.13 -10.20 8.41
N GLN A 49 4.81 -9.79 7.18
CA GLN A 49 4.33 -10.70 6.15
C GLN A 49 5.43 -11.65 5.66
N ALA A 50 6.64 -11.15 5.45
CA ALA A 50 7.80 -11.97 5.08
C ALA A 50 8.13 -12.98 6.18
N ILE A 51 8.11 -12.54 7.44
CA ILE A 51 8.31 -13.44 8.59
C ILE A 51 7.24 -14.53 8.58
N TYR A 52 5.97 -14.17 8.40
CA TYR A 52 4.88 -15.14 8.36
C TYR A 52 5.08 -16.18 7.25
N ILE A 53 5.36 -15.73 6.02
CA ILE A 53 5.57 -16.61 4.85
C ILE A 53 6.72 -17.59 5.10
N TYR A 54 7.92 -17.09 5.41
CA TYR A 54 9.09 -17.95 5.52
C TYR A 54 9.17 -18.73 6.84
N GLN A 55 8.44 -18.30 7.86
CA GLN A 55 8.28 -19.11 9.08
C GLN A 55 7.49 -20.39 8.79
N ASP A 56 6.49 -20.33 7.92
CA ASP A 56 5.73 -21.52 7.50
C ASP A 56 6.62 -22.50 6.68
N ASP A 57 7.69 -21.99 6.04
CA ASP A 57 8.68 -22.77 5.28
C ASP A 57 9.94 -23.16 6.10
N ALA A 58 9.92 -22.94 7.43
CA ALA A 58 11.13 -23.02 8.26
C ALA A 58 11.82 -24.40 8.27
N ASP A 59 11.04 -25.48 8.33
CA ASP A 59 11.58 -26.85 8.39
C ASP A 59 12.22 -27.25 7.05
N ASP A 60 11.60 -26.88 5.93
CA ASP A 60 12.11 -27.16 4.58
C ASP A 60 13.40 -26.39 4.30
N LEU A 61 13.47 -25.12 4.70
CA LEU A 61 14.69 -24.32 4.59
C LEU A 61 15.79 -24.85 5.51
N ALA A 62 15.45 -25.27 6.73
CA ALA A 62 16.42 -25.84 7.66
C ALA A 62 16.99 -27.18 7.17
N TYR A 63 16.19 -28.01 6.49
CA TYR A 63 16.66 -29.23 5.82
C TYR A 63 17.77 -28.91 4.79
N ASP A 64 17.62 -27.80 4.08
CA ASP A 64 18.60 -27.29 3.12
C ASP A 64 19.75 -26.47 3.79
N GLY A 65 19.81 -26.42 5.12
CA GLY A 65 20.85 -25.69 5.85
C GLY A 65 20.67 -24.16 5.88
N VAL A 66 19.48 -23.66 5.57
CA VAL A 66 19.17 -22.24 5.43
C VAL A 66 18.32 -21.73 6.61
N ASP A 67 18.75 -20.63 7.25
CA ASP A 67 17.90 -19.94 8.24
C ASP A 67 16.83 -19.10 7.54
N TRP A 68 15.56 -19.47 7.73
CA TRP A 68 14.41 -18.75 7.18
C TRP A 68 14.38 -17.26 7.54
N ARG A 69 14.93 -16.86 8.70
CA ARG A 69 14.98 -15.46 9.10
C ARG A 69 15.85 -14.62 8.19
N ASP A 70 16.92 -15.21 7.66
CA ASP A 70 17.81 -14.52 6.73
C ASP A 70 17.16 -14.38 5.36
N VAL A 71 16.38 -15.39 4.93
CA VAL A 71 15.54 -15.29 3.72
C VAL A 71 14.48 -14.20 3.88
N ALA A 72 13.78 -14.16 5.01
CA ALA A 72 12.77 -13.13 5.29
C ALA A 72 13.36 -11.71 5.30
N LYS A 73 14.55 -11.51 5.87
CA LYS A 73 15.27 -10.22 5.85
C LYS A 73 15.72 -9.84 4.45
N PHE A 74 16.25 -10.79 3.69
CA PHE A 74 16.70 -10.57 2.31
C PHE A 74 15.52 -10.13 1.43
N TYR A 75 14.43 -10.90 1.47
CA TYR A 75 13.19 -10.59 0.76
C TYR A 75 12.66 -9.21 1.12
N SER A 76 12.51 -8.93 2.43
CA SER A 76 11.99 -7.64 2.90
C SER A 76 12.84 -6.48 2.37
N SER A 77 14.17 -6.60 2.45
CA SER A 77 15.10 -5.56 1.99
C SER A 77 15.00 -5.33 0.48
N CYS A 78 14.79 -6.39 -0.30
CA CYS A 78 14.52 -6.30 -1.73
C CYS A 78 13.23 -5.50 -1.99
N VAL A 79 12.11 -5.87 -1.35
CA VAL A 79 10.81 -5.19 -1.57
C VAL A 79 10.92 -3.70 -1.20
N LEU A 80 11.58 -3.38 -0.09
CA LEU A 80 11.83 -2.00 0.31
C LEU A 80 12.57 -1.21 -0.78
N ARG A 81 13.60 -1.80 -1.37
CA ARG A 81 14.39 -1.17 -2.44
C ARG A 81 13.53 -0.94 -3.68
N GLU A 82 12.80 -1.94 -4.13
CA GLU A 82 11.95 -1.85 -5.32
C GLU A 82 10.83 -0.81 -5.14
N VAL A 83 10.15 -0.81 -3.99
CA VAL A 83 9.12 0.19 -3.68
C VAL A 83 9.74 1.60 -3.62
N SER A 84 10.90 1.76 -2.97
CA SER A 84 11.55 3.07 -2.87
C SER A 84 12.02 3.63 -4.22
N ALA A 85 12.36 2.75 -5.17
CA ALA A 85 12.82 3.15 -6.50
C ALA A 85 11.65 3.48 -7.46
N ASN A 86 10.53 2.75 -7.33
CA ASN A 86 9.46 2.76 -8.33
C ASN A 86 8.18 3.48 -7.87
N ALA A 87 7.97 3.68 -6.56
CA ALA A 87 6.76 4.31 -6.04
C ALA A 87 6.81 5.84 -6.19
N THR A 88 5.72 6.43 -6.68
CA THR A 88 5.48 7.87 -6.49
C THR A 88 5.04 8.15 -5.06
N ARG A 89 5.09 9.43 -4.67
CA ARG A 89 4.55 9.88 -3.38
C ARG A 89 3.10 9.42 -3.16
N LEU A 90 2.26 9.55 -4.20
CA LEU A 90 0.86 9.16 -4.12
C LEU A 90 0.70 7.64 -3.91
N ASP A 91 1.54 6.83 -4.57
CA ASP A 91 1.55 5.38 -4.38
C ASP A 91 1.86 5.04 -2.94
N LEU A 92 2.92 5.61 -2.36
CA LEU A 92 3.29 5.40 -0.95
C LEU A 92 2.13 5.72 0.02
N GLU A 93 1.41 6.81 -0.20
CA GLU A 93 0.26 7.19 0.63
C GLU A 93 -0.91 6.19 0.53
N ILE A 94 -1.18 5.68 -0.68
CA ILE A 94 -2.21 4.66 -0.92
C ILE A 94 -1.82 3.34 -0.26
N ILE A 95 -0.59 2.87 -0.52
CA ILE A 95 0.00 1.65 0.03
C ILE A 95 -0.12 1.69 1.56
N HIS A 96 0.37 2.77 2.19
CA HIS A 96 0.28 2.96 3.62
C HIS A 96 -1.18 3.04 4.11
N PHE A 97 -2.06 3.73 3.39
CA PHE A 97 -3.46 3.88 3.82
C PHE A 97 -4.17 2.53 3.84
N VAL A 98 -3.98 1.72 2.80
CA VAL A 98 -4.66 0.44 2.64
C VAL A 98 -4.08 -0.60 3.59
N TRP A 99 -2.76 -0.80 3.58
CA TRP A 99 -2.13 -1.95 4.22
C TRP A 99 -1.56 -1.68 5.62
N VAL A 100 -1.35 -0.41 5.99
CA VAL A 100 -0.88 -0.04 7.35
C VAL A 100 -2.02 0.55 8.17
N ALA A 101 -2.57 1.68 7.75
CA ALA A 101 -3.54 2.44 8.55
C ALA A 101 -4.90 1.73 8.68
N ASN A 102 -5.24 0.84 7.74
CA ASN A 102 -6.50 0.09 7.71
C ASN A 102 -6.28 -1.43 7.62
N ARG A 103 -5.19 -1.94 8.20
CA ARG A 103 -4.93 -3.38 8.27
C ARG A 103 -6.14 -4.15 8.82
N GLY A 104 -6.50 -5.26 8.19
CA GLY A 104 -7.72 -6.04 8.43
C GLY A 104 -9.00 -5.47 7.80
N ARG A 105 -8.92 -4.34 7.10
CA ARG A 105 -10.03 -3.68 6.39
C ARG A 105 -9.62 -3.20 4.99
N GLU A 106 -8.62 -3.84 4.41
CA GLU A 106 -7.96 -3.50 3.14
C GLU A 106 -8.97 -3.39 1.99
N SER A 107 -9.93 -4.31 1.89
CA SER A 107 -10.97 -4.29 0.85
C SER A 107 -11.84 -3.03 0.92
N ARG A 108 -12.23 -2.60 2.14
CA ARG A 108 -13.01 -1.37 2.34
C ARG A 108 -12.15 -0.14 2.07
N ALA A 109 -10.90 -0.14 2.51
CA ALA A 109 -9.96 0.95 2.27
C ALA A 109 -9.69 1.13 0.76
N SER A 110 -9.45 0.05 0.04
CA SER A 110 -9.23 0.03 -1.43
C SER A 110 -10.43 0.60 -2.18
N LYS A 111 -11.65 0.19 -1.83
CA LYS A 111 -12.89 0.77 -2.41
C LYS A 111 -12.98 2.28 -2.16
N LYS A 112 -12.56 2.74 -0.97
CA LYS A 112 -12.53 4.18 -0.65
C LYS A 112 -11.47 4.92 -1.47
N VAL A 113 -10.30 4.33 -1.67
CA VAL A 113 -9.24 4.87 -2.55
C VAL A 113 -9.76 5.00 -3.98
N ILE A 114 -10.27 3.91 -4.57
CA ILE A 114 -10.81 3.91 -5.93
C ILE A 114 -11.90 4.98 -6.10
N LYS A 115 -12.80 5.13 -5.13
CA LYS A 115 -13.84 6.17 -5.15
C LYS A 115 -13.27 7.59 -5.04
N SER A 116 -12.17 7.79 -4.31
CA SER A 116 -11.61 9.10 -4.01
C SER A 116 -10.65 9.62 -5.07
N ILE A 117 -9.81 8.76 -5.65
CA ILE A 117 -8.72 9.16 -6.56
C ILE A 117 -8.84 8.54 -7.96
N GLY A 118 -9.77 7.60 -8.17
CA GLY A 118 -9.93 6.86 -9.42
C GLY A 118 -9.21 5.51 -9.42
N SER A 119 -9.62 4.62 -10.34
CA SER A 119 -9.05 3.28 -10.45
C SER A 119 -7.63 3.26 -11.03
N THR A 120 -7.31 4.15 -11.99
CA THR A 120 -6.02 4.15 -12.70
C THR A 120 -4.82 4.36 -11.77
N GLN A 121 -4.94 5.29 -10.82
CA GLN A 121 -3.91 5.60 -9.83
C GLN A 121 -3.81 4.49 -8.78
N TYR A 122 -4.94 3.87 -8.41
CA TYR A 122 -4.94 2.71 -7.52
C TYR A 122 -4.25 1.50 -8.17
N THR A 123 -4.43 1.30 -9.49
CA THR A 123 -3.69 0.28 -10.25
C THR A 123 -2.18 0.53 -10.18
N GLY A 124 -1.71 1.76 -10.34
CA GLY A 124 -0.28 2.10 -10.19
C GLY A 124 0.31 1.70 -8.83
N ALA A 125 -0.37 2.05 -7.73
CA ALA A 125 0.07 1.66 -6.38
C ALA A 125 0.05 0.14 -6.16
N GLY A 126 -0.94 -0.55 -6.74
CA GLY A 126 -1.04 -2.01 -6.72
C GLY A 126 0.09 -2.67 -7.52
N ASP A 127 0.40 -2.15 -8.72
CA ASP A 127 1.45 -2.66 -9.60
C ASP A 127 2.84 -2.47 -8.98
N VAL A 128 3.08 -1.37 -8.28
CA VAL A 128 4.33 -1.12 -7.56
C VAL A 128 4.60 -2.21 -6.52
N VAL A 129 3.60 -2.55 -5.70
CA VAL A 129 3.79 -3.58 -4.66
C VAL A 129 3.75 -4.99 -5.24
N GLY A 130 2.79 -5.30 -6.11
CA GLY A 130 2.70 -6.61 -6.75
C GLY A 130 3.94 -6.95 -7.58
N GLY A 131 4.48 -5.98 -8.32
CA GLY A 131 5.73 -6.12 -9.06
C GLY A 131 6.94 -6.31 -8.14
N ALA A 132 7.07 -5.47 -7.11
CA ALA A 132 8.15 -5.59 -6.13
C ALA A 132 8.14 -6.94 -5.40
N GLU A 133 6.97 -7.42 -4.95
CA GLU A 133 6.85 -8.73 -4.30
C GLU A 133 7.21 -9.87 -5.26
N PHE A 134 6.70 -9.84 -6.50
CA PHE A 134 6.99 -10.87 -7.49
C PHE A 134 8.49 -10.98 -7.80
N ASP A 135 9.14 -9.85 -8.12
CA ASP A 135 10.57 -9.82 -8.43
C ASP A 135 11.42 -10.27 -7.24
N CYS A 136 11.03 -9.87 -6.02
CA CYS A 136 11.77 -10.20 -4.81
C CYS A 136 11.59 -11.64 -4.34
N VAL A 137 10.45 -12.30 -4.64
CA VAL A 137 10.32 -13.76 -4.45
C VAL A 137 11.33 -14.49 -5.33
N LEU A 138 11.46 -14.11 -6.61
CA LEU A 138 12.43 -14.74 -7.52
C LEU A 138 13.88 -14.52 -7.07
N GLU A 139 14.20 -13.33 -6.54
CA GLU A 139 15.52 -13.05 -5.93
C GLU A 139 15.75 -13.89 -4.66
N ALA A 140 14.75 -14.05 -3.80
CA ALA A 140 14.84 -14.86 -2.59
C ALA A 140 15.07 -16.35 -2.90
N ILE A 141 14.39 -16.90 -3.92
CA ILE A 141 14.63 -18.28 -4.39
C ILE A 141 16.09 -18.46 -4.84
N LYS A 142 16.60 -17.54 -5.66
CA LYS A 142 18.01 -17.57 -6.10
C LYS A 142 18.99 -17.43 -4.92
N TYR A 143 18.63 -16.65 -3.91
CA TYR A 143 19.42 -16.49 -2.69
C TYR A 143 19.49 -17.82 -1.91
N VAL A 144 18.34 -18.49 -1.72
CA VAL A 144 18.26 -19.81 -1.10
C VAL A 144 19.09 -20.83 -1.86
N ASP A 145 18.93 -20.92 -3.19
CA ASP A 145 19.69 -21.87 -4.03
C ASP A 145 21.21 -21.71 -3.90
N LYS A 146 21.70 -20.48 -3.72
CA LYS A 146 23.13 -20.20 -3.52
C LYS A 146 23.64 -20.64 -2.15
N MET A 147 22.78 -20.81 -1.15
CA MET A 147 23.16 -21.22 0.20
C MET A 147 23.15 -22.73 0.40
N LYS A 148 22.54 -23.51 -0.50
CA LYS A 148 22.47 -24.99 -0.42
C LYS A 148 23.80 -25.72 -0.71
N THR A 149 24.92 -24.99 -0.75
CA THR A 149 26.28 -25.50 -1.03
C THR A 149 27.00 -25.93 0.23
#